data_AF-I2H5K5-F1
#
_entry.id   AF-I2H5K5-F1
#
_cell.length_a   1.000
_cell.length_b   1.000
_cell.length_c   1.000
_cell.angle_alpha   90.00
_cell.angle_beta   90.00
_cell.angle_gamma   90.00
#
_symmetry.space_group_name_H-M   'P 1'
#
loop_
_entity.id
_entity.type
_entity.pdbx_description
1 polymer ?
#
loop_
_entity_poly.entity_id
_entity_poly.type
_entity_poly.pdbx_seq_one_letter_code
_entity_poly.pdbx_strand_id
1 'polypeptide(L)'
;MSTPSTQLEAQLKAKLWCVVEAQLRSDLPRNTVCTPSFVNALVELCYVQLVEMGRDLEAFAHHASRNVITEDDLALLLRKTPDLLALLEQ
;
A
#
# COMPACT_ATOMS: atom_id res chain seq x y z
N MET A 1 -10.97 23.26 12.73
CA MET A 1 -10.62 23.39 11.31
C MET A 1 -9.55 22.35 11.02
N SER A 2 -9.87 21.30 10.28
CA SER A 2 -8.89 20.27 9.90
C SER A 2 -7.93 20.86 8.87
N THR A 3 -6.62 20.66 9.02
CA THR A 3 -5.63 21.17 8.06
C THR A 3 -5.76 20.43 6.73
N PRO A 4 -5.43 21.04 5.57
CA PRO A 4 -5.60 20.41 4.26
C PRO A 4 -4.92 19.04 4.13
N SER A 5 -3.80 18.84 4.83
CA SER A 5 -3.10 17.55 4.93
C SER A 5 -3.98 16.44 5.55
N THR A 6 -4.66 16.74 6.66
CA THR A 6 -5.56 15.77 7.33
C THR A 6 -6.81 15.45 6.51
N GLN A 7 -7.31 16.41 5.71
CA GLN A 7 -8.43 16.16 4.82
C GLN A 7 -8.04 15.24 3.65
N LEU A 8 -6.84 15.42 3.09
CA LEU A 8 -6.32 14.55 2.04
C LEU A 8 -6.11 13.12 2.55
N GLU A 9 -5.51 12.96 3.74
CA GLU A 9 -5.35 11.65 4.37
C GLU A 9 -6.69 10.92 4.54
N ALA A 10 -7.72 11.61 5.05
CA ALA A 10 -9.06 11.03 5.19
C ALA A 10 -9.65 10.57 3.84
N GLN A 11 -9.45 11.36 2.78
CA GLN A 11 -9.90 11.00 1.44
C GLN A 11 -9.15 9.79 0.87
N LEU A 12 -7.83 9.72 1.07
CA LEU A 12 -7.01 8.59 0.64
C LEU A 12 -7.40 7.32 1.37
N LYS A 13 -7.58 7.37 2.70
CA LYS A 13 -8.05 6.23 3.50
C LYS A 13 -9.45 5.78 3.10
N ALA A 14 -10.37 6.71 2.79
CA ALA A 14 -11.70 6.35 2.30
C ALA A 14 -11.64 5.63 0.94
N LYS A 15 -10.78 6.07 0.02
CA LYS A 15 -10.57 5.36 -1.26
C LYS A 15 -9.91 4.00 -1.06
N LEU A 16 -8.92 3.91 -0.19
CA LEU A 16 -8.25 2.66 0.16
C LEU A 16 -9.24 1.66 0.76
N TRP A 17 -10.15 2.11 1.62
CA TRP A 17 -11.22 1.30 2.16
C TRP A 17 -12.08 0.65 1.08
N CYS A 18 -12.49 1.41 0.06
CA CYS A 18 -13.28 0.85 -1.06
C CYS A 18 -12.52 -0.26 -1.80
N VAL A 19 -11.21 -0.09 -2.00
CA VAL A 19 -10.37 -1.10 -2.67
C VAL A 19 -10.18 -2.32 -1.79
N VAL A 20 -9.88 -2.15 -0.51
CA VAL A 20 -9.71 -3.24 0.46
C VAL A 20 -11.01 -4.04 0.59
N GLU A 21 -12.16 -3.38 0.71
CA GLU A 21 -13.46 -4.05 0.78
C GLU A 21 -13.76 -4.84 -0.51
N ALA A 22 -13.43 -4.26 -1.67
CA ALA A 22 -13.59 -4.95 -2.95
C ALA A 22 -12.70 -6.20 -3.07
N GLN A 23 -11.43 -6.09 -2.65
CA GLN A 23 -10.48 -7.19 -2.64
C GLN A 23 -10.95 -8.31 -1.70
N LEU A 24 -11.36 -7.98 -0.47
CA LEU A 24 -11.87 -8.96 0.50
C LEU A 24 -13.09 -9.71 -0.04
N ARG A 25 -14.01 -9.02 -0.73
CA ARG A 25 -15.20 -9.64 -1.33
C ARG A 25 -14.86 -10.57 -2.50
N SER A 26 -13.78 -10.27 -3.21
CA SER A 26 -13.29 -11.08 -4.34
C SER A 26 -12.56 -12.33 -3.85
N ASP A 27 -11.69 -12.19 -2.86
CA ASP A 27 -10.73 -13.22 -2.48
C ASP A 27 -11.27 -14.19 -1.43
N LEU A 28 -12.25 -13.75 -0.64
CA LEU A 28 -12.83 -14.57 0.42
C LEU A 28 -14.05 -15.36 -0.05
N PRO A 29 -14.29 -16.56 0.50
CA PRO A 29 -15.53 -17.30 0.26
C PRO A 29 -16.76 -16.46 0.59
N ARG A 30 -17.85 -16.64 -0.18
CA ARG A 30 -19.11 -15.90 0.00
C ARG A 30 -19.73 -15.99 1.40
N ASN A 31 -19.36 -17.01 2.19
CA ASN A 31 -19.87 -17.23 3.53
C ASN A 31 -18.90 -16.74 4.64
N THR A 32 -17.86 -15.99 4.27
CA THR A 32 -16.93 -15.38 5.23
C THR A 32 -17.41 -13.98 5.59
N VAL A 33 -17.48 -13.69 6.89
CA VAL A 33 -17.88 -12.38 7.40
C VAL A 33 -16.65 -11.61 7.86
N CYS A 34 -16.42 -10.45 7.26
CA CYS A 34 -15.44 -9.47 7.72
C CYS A 34 -16.12 -8.41 8.58
N THR A 35 -15.70 -8.25 9.82
CA THR A 35 -16.28 -7.21 10.69
C THR A 35 -15.84 -5.81 10.23
N PRO A 36 -16.63 -4.76 10.46
CA PRO A 36 -16.22 -3.39 10.14
C PRO A 36 -14.89 -3.00 10.81
N SER A 37 -14.67 -3.46 12.05
CA SER A 37 -13.42 -3.23 12.79
C SER A 37 -12.21 -3.91 12.13
N PHE A 38 -12.40 -5.13 11.59
CA PHE A 38 -11.35 -5.82 10.84
C PHE A 38 -10.98 -5.06 9.56
N VAL A 39 -11.98 -4.64 8.78
CA VAL A 39 -11.75 -3.88 7.54
C VAL A 39 -11.03 -2.56 7.84
N ASN A 40 -11.47 -1.83 8.88
CA ASN A 40 -10.83 -0.58 9.27
C ASN A 40 -9.38 -0.77 9.72
N ALA A 41 -9.10 -1.82 10.51
CA ALA A 41 -7.73 -2.13 10.92
C ALA A 41 -6.84 -2.49 9.72
N LEU A 42 -7.37 -3.24 8.75
CA LEU A 42 -6.66 -3.59 7.53
C LEU A 42 -6.36 -2.34 6.67
N VAL A 43 -7.31 -1.40 6.56
CA VAL A 43 -7.10 -0.13 5.86
C VAL A 43 -5.98 0.69 6.49
N GLU A 44 -5.97 0.81 7.82
CA GLU A 44 -4.90 1.51 8.54
C GLU A 44 -3.54 0.83 8.35
N LEU A 45 -3.49 -0.51 8.42
CA LEU A 45 -2.28 -1.28 8.17
C LEU A 45 -1.75 -1.06 6.75
N CYS A 46 -2.62 -1.18 5.73
CA CYS A 46 -2.25 -0.94 4.34
C CYS A 46 -1.80 0.50 4.11
N TYR A 47 -2.45 1.49 4.74
CA TYR A 47 -2.06 2.89 4.62
C TYR A 47 -0.65 3.12 5.17
N VAL A 48 -0.36 2.64 6.39
CA VAL A 48 0.98 2.73 6.99
C VAL A 48 2.01 2.04 6.10
N GLN A 49 1.72 0.83 5.62
CA GLN A 49 2.62 0.09 4.75
C GLN A 49 2.95 0.85 3.46
N LEU A 50 1.94 1.45 2.80
CA LEU A 50 2.15 2.24 1.58
C LEU A 50 3.00 3.49 1.84
N VAL A 51 2.83 4.14 2.99
CA VAL A 51 3.65 5.30 3.38
C VAL A 51 5.11 4.90 3.59
N GLU A 52 5.37 3.80 4.31
CA GLU A 52 6.75 3.33 4.53
C GLU A 52 7.39 2.86 3.23
N MET A 53 6.67 2.12 2.37
CA MET A 53 7.16 1.73 1.04
C MET A 53 7.51 2.96 0.19
N GLY A 54 6.67 4.00 0.20
CA GLY A 54 6.94 5.24 -0.54
C GLY A 54 8.24 5.92 -0.10
N ARG A 55 8.51 5.96 1.21
CA ARG A 55 9.76 6.52 1.77
C ARG A 55 10.98 5.72 1.35
N ASP A 56 10.90 4.40 1.42
CA ASP A 56 12.00 3.53 1.01
C ASP A 56 12.30 3.67 -0.50
N LEU A 57 11.25 3.69 -1.34
CA LEU A 57 11.39 3.89 -2.79
C LEU A 57 12.02 5.25 -3.13
N GLU A 58 11.58 6.32 -2.46
CA GLU A 58 12.18 7.66 -2.61
C GLU A 58 13.66 7.66 -2.19
N ALA A 59 13.99 7.02 -1.06
CA ALA A 59 15.36 6.91 -0.59
C ALA A 59 16.26 6.10 -1.56
N PHE A 60 15.75 5.02 -2.16
CA PHE A 60 16.49 4.24 -3.17
C PHE A 60 16.74 5.02 -4.45
N ALA A 61 15.74 5.75 -4.95
CA ALA A 61 15.91 6.61 -6.11
C ALA A 61 16.98 7.69 -5.84
N HIS A 62 16.92 8.34 -4.68
CA HIS A 62 17.92 9.32 -4.27
C HIS A 62 19.32 8.74 -4.09
N HIS A 63 19.44 7.52 -3.55
CA HIS A 63 20.72 6.82 -3.43
C HIS A 63 21.39 6.61 -4.79
N ALA A 64 20.59 6.42 -5.84
CA ALA A 64 21.04 6.31 -7.23
C ALA A 64 21.13 7.68 -7.95
N SER A 65 21.10 8.80 -7.22
CA SER A 65 21.11 10.18 -7.78
C SER A 65 19.96 10.46 -8.76
N ARG A 66 18.81 9.81 -8.57
CA ARG A 66 17.57 10.03 -9.33
C ARG A 66 16.52 10.71 -8.46
N ASN A 67 15.59 11.41 -9.10
CA ASN A 67 14.39 11.99 -8.46
C ASN A 67 13.09 11.34 -8.97
N VAL A 68 13.22 10.24 -9.72
CA VAL A 68 12.11 9.47 -10.29
C VAL A 68 12.33 8.01 -9.90
N ILE A 69 11.30 7.43 -9.28
CA ILE A 69 11.27 6.02 -8.88
C ILE A 69 11.15 5.16 -10.15
N THR A 70 11.88 4.04 -10.16
CA THR A 70 11.98 3.08 -11.27
C THR A 70 11.73 1.65 -10.78
N GLU A 71 11.63 0.70 -11.71
CA GLU A 71 11.46 -0.72 -11.39
C GLU A 71 12.62 -1.28 -10.54
N ASP A 72 13.85 -0.77 -10.73
CA ASP A 72 15.02 -1.16 -9.91
C ASP A 72 14.83 -0.84 -8.42
N ASP A 73 14.15 0.28 -8.11
CA ASP A 73 13.87 0.68 -6.72
C ASP A 73 12.85 -0.26 -6.08
N LEU A 74 11.84 -0.66 -6.86
CA LEU A 74 10.83 -1.62 -6.43
C LEU A 74 11.43 -3.03 -6.26
N ALA A 75 12.30 -3.45 -7.18
CA ALA A 75 13.04 -4.70 -7.04
C ALA A 75 13.93 -4.69 -5.79
N LEU A 76 14.59 -3.56 -5.50
CA LEU A 76 15.40 -3.41 -4.28
C LEU A 76 14.56 -3.46 -3.00
N LEU A 77 13.36 -2.86 -3.00
CA LEU A 77 12.39 -2.94 -1.90
C LEU A 77 11.99 -4.39 -1.63
N LEU A 78 11.72 -5.17 -2.68
CA LEU A 78 11.27 -6.55 -2.60
C LEU A 78 12.38 -7.60 -2.48
N ARG A 79 13.66 -7.20 -2.43
CA ARG A 79 14.83 -8.11 -2.45
C ARG A 79 14.84 -9.21 -1.38
N LYS A 80 14.09 -9.03 -0.28
CA LYS A 80 13.98 -10.00 0.82
C LYS A 80 12.74 -10.89 0.74
N THR A 81 11.89 -10.68 -0.27
CA THR A 81 10.62 -11.38 -0.47
C THR A 81 10.60 -11.96 -1.88
N PRO A 82 11.32 -13.06 -2.14
CA PRO A 82 11.58 -13.56 -3.50
C PRO A 82 10.31 -13.87 -4.28
N ASP A 83 9.26 -14.35 -3.62
CA ASP A 83 7.98 -14.63 -4.26
C ASP A 83 7.30 -13.35 -4.80
N LEU A 84 7.40 -12.23 -4.08
CA LEU A 84 6.88 -10.95 -4.56
C LEU A 84 7.75 -10.34 -5.66
N LEU A 85 9.07 -10.53 -5.58
CA LEU A 85 9.98 -10.11 -6.63
C LEU A 85 9.69 -10.85 -7.94
N ALA A 86 9.47 -12.17 -7.86
CA ALA A 86 9.12 -12.99 -9.02
C ALA A 86 7.81 -12.59 -9.69
N LEU A 87 6.86 -12.00 -8.94
CA LEU A 87 5.62 -11.47 -9.52
C LEU A 87 5.82 -10.18 -10.35
N LEU A 88 6.93 -9.45 -10.16
CA LEU A 88 7.26 -8.29 -10.99
C LEU A 88 7.88 -8.65 -12.33
N GLU A 89 8.48 -9.84 -12.42
CA GLU A 89 9.16 -10.32 -13.62
C GLU A 89 8.22 -11.09 -14.59
N GLN A 90 6.93 -11.19 -14.25
CA GLN A 90 5.87 -11.85 -15.04
C GLN A 90 5.20 -10.90 -16.02
#